data_AF-A0A5C5XMV2-F1
#
_entry.id   AF-A0A5C5XMV2-F1
#
_cell.length_a   1.000
_cell.length_b   1.000
_cell.length_c   1.000
_cell.angle_alpha   90.00
_cell.angle_beta   90.00
_cell.angle_gamma   90.00
#
_symmetry.space_group_name_H-M   'P 1'
#
loop_
_entity.id
_entity.type
_entity.pdbx_description
1 polymer ?
#
loop_
_entity_poly.entity_id
_entity_poly.type
_entity_poly.pdbx_seq_one_letter_code
_entity_poly.pdbx_strand_id
1 'polypeptide(L)'
;MEEKLPAWASQENTNRVFDLIAQGENSKVEFKESIPQQADKITKETVAFANSGGGEVLLGINAQGFAVKPQNEITTQDRENVVDRIMGLVGNLNPMPKVKCHQCSVDNHFVLLITVSEQQTEPAYYFQNTIYIRDHSISRPANPEEVKTLFLKWSKTELMDEELLRAKRFDNEIDNLRLESLRNIINANNIARTSHAARVY
;
A
#
# COMPACT_ATOMS: atom_id res chain seq x y z
N MET A 1 -17.69 -24.89 17.11
CA MET A 1 -17.47 -25.22 15.69
C MET A 1 -16.86 -23.99 15.08
N GLU A 2 -15.63 -24.08 14.60
CA GLU A 2 -15.00 -22.98 13.86
C GLU A 2 -15.77 -22.85 12.54
N GLU A 3 -16.57 -21.80 12.42
CA GLU A 3 -17.43 -21.61 11.26
C GLU A 3 -16.53 -21.32 10.06
N LYS A 4 -16.55 -22.23 9.08
CA LYS A 4 -15.66 -22.16 7.93
C LYS A 4 -16.00 -20.91 7.13
N LEU A 5 -15.00 -20.04 6.92
CA LEU A 5 -15.20 -18.82 6.14
C LEU A 5 -15.71 -19.14 4.72
N PRO A 6 -16.51 -18.24 4.12
CA PRO A 6 -16.92 -18.36 2.73
C PRO A 6 -15.72 -18.44 1.78
N ALA A 7 -15.84 -19.18 0.68
CA ALA A 7 -14.75 -19.40 -0.28
C ALA A 7 -14.19 -18.11 -0.92
N TRP A 8 -14.98 -17.03 -0.94
CA TRP A 8 -14.59 -15.73 -1.47
C TRP A 8 -13.86 -14.85 -0.44
N ALA A 9 -13.91 -15.19 0.85
CA ALA A 9 -13.30 -14.39 1.91
C ALA A 9 -11.86 -14.85 2.18
N SER A 10 -10.93 -13.89 2.25
CA SER A 10 -9.55 -14.18 2.63
C SER A 10 -9.43 -14.35 4.14
N GLN A 11 -8.89 -15.48 4.61
CA GLN A 11 -8.68 -15.73 6.04
C GLN A 11 -7.74 -14.71 6.67
N GLU A 12 -6.60 -14.43 6.03
CA GLU A 12 -5.61 -13.46 6.52
C GLU A 12 -6.22 -12.06 6.67
N ASN A 13 -6.90 -11.57 5.62
CA ASN A 13 -7.52 -10.24 5.67
C ASN A 13 -8.69 -10.20 6.65
N THR A 14 -9.45 -11.29 6.79
CA THR A 14 -10.52 -11.38 7.78
C THR A 14 -9.98 -11.30 9.21
N ASN A 15 -8.86 -11.96 9.51
CA ASN A 15 -8.17 -11.82 10.80
C ASN A 15 -7.71 -10.38 11.03
N ARG A 16 -7.14 -9.74 10.00
CA ARG A 16 -6.76 -8.31 10.07
C ARG A 16 -7.97 -7.43 10.37
N VAL A 17 -9.13 -7.71 9.79
CA VAL A 17 -10.37 -6.97 10.09
C VAL A 17 -10.76 -7.10 11.57
N PHE A 18 -10.68 -8.30 12.16
CA PHE A 18 -10.94 -8.47 13.59
C PHE A 18 -9.98 -7.65 14.47
N ASP A 19 -8.68 -7.64 14.13
CA ASP A 19 -7.68 -6.83 14.84
C ASP A 19 -8.00 -5.32 14.74
N LEU A 20 -8.45 -4.86 13.58
CA LEU A 20 -8.81 -3.46 13.34
C LEU A 20 -10.09 -3.08 14.09
N ILE A 21 -11.09 -3.98 14.16
CA ILE A 21 -12.30 -3.78 14.96
C ILE A 21 -11.94 -3.64 16.45
N ALA A 22 -11.03 -4.48 16.96
CA ALA A 22 -10.58 -4.42 18.35
C ALA A 22 -9.83 -3.12 18.69
N GLN A 23 -9.16 -2.50 17.71
CA GLN A 23 -8.50 -1.20 17.87
C GLN A 23 -9.50 -0.03 17.91
N GLY A 24 -10.67 -0.20 17.30
CA GLY A 24 -11.64 0.88 17.11
C GLY A 24 -11.18 1.96 16.12
N GLU A 25 -12.04 2.94 15.88
CA GLU A 25 -11.70 4.08 15.02
C GLU A 25 -10.59 4.94 15.62
N ASN A 26 -9.60 5.28 14.78
CA ASN A 26 -8.44 6.05 15.21
C ASN A 26 -7.80 6.79 14.02
N SER A 27 -6.56 7.25 14.18
CA SER A 27 -5.82 7.96 13.13
C SER A 27 -5.45 7.13 11.91
N LYS A 28 -5.63 5.80 11.97
CA LYS A 28 -5.35 4.84 10.90
C LYS A 28 -6.56 3.99 10.53
N VAL A 29 -7.60 3.95 11.35
CA VAL A 29 -8.76 3.07 11.13
C VAL A 29 -10.05 3.89 11.10
N GLU A 30 -10.88 3.66 10.09
CA GLU A 30 -12.18 4.30 9.92
C GLU A 30 -13.27 3.25 9.63
N PHE A 31 -14.42 3.35 10.29
CA PHE A 31 -15.55 2.43 10.10
C PHE A 31 -16.66 3.10 9.30
N LYS A 32 -17.25 2.36 8.36
CA LYS A 32 -18.41 2.80 7.57
C LYS A 32 -19.41 1.66 7.45
N GLU A 33 -20.66 1.92 7.81
CA GLU A 33 -21.74 0.93 7.71
C GLU A 33 -22.06 0.55 6.25
N SER A 34 -21.95 1.51 5.35
CA SER A 34 -22.32 1.36 3.95
C SER A 34 -21.54 2.37 3.11
N ILE A 35 -21.54 2.20 1.78
CA ILE A 35 -21.01 3.25 0.90
C ILE A 35 -21.92 4.47 1.08
N PRO A 36 -21.40 5.60 1.61
CA PRO A 36 -22.21 6.78 1.83
C PRO A 36 -22.90 7.18 0.52
N GLN A 37 -24.14 7.65 0.60
CA GLN A 37 -24.86 8.17 -0.57
C GLN A 37 -24.05 9.28 -1.28
N GLN A 38 -23.30 10.04 -0.49
CA GLN A 38 -22.27 10.96 -0.96
C GLN A 38 -20.92 10.22 -1.03
N ALA A 39 -20.61 9.69 -2.21
CA ALA A 39 -19.33 9.04 -2.51
C ALA A 39 -18.10 9.84 -2.04
N ASP A 40 -18.22 11.17 -2.04
CA ASP A 40 -17.28 12.16 -1.54
C ASP A 40 -16.67 11.85 -0.16
N LYS A 41 -17.41 11.19 0.75
CA LYS A 41 -16.92 10.93 2.10
C LYS A 41 -15.81 9.88 2.13
N ILE A 42 -15.98 8.74 1.47
CA ILE A 42 -14.93 7.71 1.39
C ILE A 42 -13.75 8.25 0.61
N THR A 43 -13.99 8.94 -0.52
CA THR A 43 -12.91 9.52 -1.33
C THR A 43 -12.07 10.52 -0.53
N LYS A 44 -12.72 11.39 0.26
CA LYS A 44 -12.05 12.33 1.17
C LYS A 44 -11.21 11.61 2.23
N GLU A 45 -11.72 10.54 2.83
CA GLU A 45 -10.98 9.74 3.82
C GLU A 45 -9.77 9.04 3.19
N THR A 46 -9.94 8.44 2.02
CA THR A 46 -8.86 7.82 1.25
C THR A 46 -7.75 8.83 0.95
N VAL A 47 -8.09 10.03 0.48
CA VAL A 47 -7.12 11.11 0.23
C VAL A 47 -6.43 11.55 1.52
N ALA A 48 -7.19 11.70 2.61
CA ALA A 48 -6.62 12.08 3.91
C ALA A 48 -5.61 11.04 4.43
N PHE A 49 -5.92 9.75 4.32
CA PHE A 49 -4.99 8.68 4.66
C PHE A 49 -3.76 8.67 3.77
N ALA A 50 -3.92 8.83 2.44
CA ALA A 50 -2.80 8.87 1.51
C ALA A 50 -1.80 9.98 1.88
N ASN A 51 -2.29 11.14 2.30
CA ASN A 51 -1.46 12.27 2.74
C ASN A 51 -0.92 12.13 4.19
N SER A 52 -1.37 11.13 4.96
CA SER A 52 -1.05 11.00 6.39
C SER A 52 -0.37 9.67 6.73
N GLY A 53 0.28 9.06 5.74
CA GLY A 53 1.03 7.82 5.89
C GLY A 53 0.16 6.57 5.90
N GLY A 54 -0.91 6.53 5.10
CA GLY A 54 -1.78 5.36 4.95
C GLY A 54 -2.79 5.15 6.06
N GLY A 55 -3.57 4.08 5.92
CA GLY A 55 -4.63 3.66 6.84
C GLY A 55 -5.60 2.66 6.20
N GLU A 56 -6.61 2.26 6.95
CA GLU A 56 -7.61 1.27 6.59
C GLU A 56 -9.03 1.79 6.81
N VAL A 57 -9.91 1.53 5.84
CA VAL A 57 -11.35 1.78 5.95
C VAL A 57 -12.07 0.43 5.96
N LEU A 58 -12.90 0.20 6.96
CA LEU A 58 -13.76 -0.98 7.07
C LEU A 58 -15.19 -0.62 6.64
N LEU A 59 -15.58 -1.06 5.45
CA LEU A 59 -16.91 -0.86 4.92
C LEU A 59 -17.79 -2.09 5.25
N GLY A 60 -18.97 -1.86 5.82
CA GLY A 60 -19.84 -2.89 6.39
C GLY A 60 -19.71 -3.03 7.91
N ILE A 61 -19.01 -2.12 8.59
CA ILE A 61 -18.86 -2.10 10.06
C ILE A 61 -19.48 -0.82 10.62
N ASN A 62 -20.28 -0.92 11.68
CA ASN A 62 -20.85 0.25 12.35
C ASN A 62 -19.87 0.90 13.35
N ALA A 63 -20.25 2.07 13.87
CA ALA A 63 -19.40 2.83 14.80
C ALA A 63 -19.09 2.07 16.11
N GLN A 64 -19.85 1.04 16.45
CA GLN A 64 -19.62 0.19 17.62
C GLN A 64 -18.79 -1.07 17.28
N GLY A 65 -18.33 -1.23 16.03
CA GLY A 65 -17.50 -2.35 15.61
C GLY A 65 -18.28 -3.60 15.19
N PHE A 66 -19.60 -3.53 15.04
CA PHE A 66 -20.41 -4.67 14.60
C PHE A 66 -20.55 -4.70 13.07
N ALA A 67 -20.48 -5.91 12.51
CA ALA A 67 -20.75 -6.11 11.10
C ALA A 67 -22.23 -5.85 10.77
N VAL A 68 -22.48 -5.07 9.74
CA VAL A 68 -23.83 -4.68 9.32
C VAL A 68 -24.41 -5.79 8.45
N LYS A 69 -25.53 -6.35 8.92
CA LYS A 69 -26.28 -7.32 8.14
C LYS A 69 -26.97 -6.66 6.94
N PRO A 70 -26.71 -7.09 5.70
CA PRO A 70 -27.44 -6.59 4.55
C PRO A 70 -28.92 -7.03 4.61
N GLN A 71 -29.81 -6.22 4.05
CA GLN A 71 -31.26 -6.51 4.04
C GLN A 71 -31.59 -7.75 3.20
N ASN A 72 -30.83 -7.98 2.14
CA ASN A 72 -30.95 -9.14 1.25
C ASN A 72 -29.64 -9.94 1.27
N GLU A 73 -29.70 -11.20 0.82
CA GLU A 73 -28.49 -11.98 0.58
C GLU A 73 -27.59 -11.27 -0.43
N ILE A 74 -26.30 -11.13 -0.09
CA ILE A 74 -25.33 -10.45 -0.94
C ILE A 74 -24.78 -11.42 -1.97
N THR A 75 -25.06 -11.16 -3.25
CA THR A 75 -24.56 -11.99 -4.34
C THR A 75 -23.10 -11.70 -4.64
N THR A 76 -22.46 -12.54 -5.46
CA THR A 76 -21.10 -12.26 -5.97
C THR A 76 -21.06 -10.95 -6.75
N GLN A 77 -22.05 -10.70 -7.60
CA GLN A 77 -22.14 -9.46 -8.37
C GLN A 77 -22.26 -8.23 -7.46
N ASP A 78 -23.01 -8.32 -6.36
CA ASP A 78 -23.14 -7.20 -5.42
C ASP A 78 -21.81 -6.84 -4.76
N ARG A 79 -21.02 -7.86 -4.36
CA ARG A 79 -19.69 -7.65 -3.77
C ARG A 79 -18.72 -7.03 -4.79
N GLU A 80 -18.73 -7.51 -6.02
CA GLU A 80 -17.92 -6.97 -7.12
C GLU A 80 -18.30 -5.52 -7.44
N ASN A 81 -19.59 -5.22 -7.54
CA ASN A 81 -20.10 -3.86 -7.76
C ASN A 81 -19.63 -2.88 -6.67
N VAL A 82 -19.56 -3.32 -5.42
CA VAL A 82 -19.04 -2.51 -4.31
C VAL A 82 -17.56 -2.21 -4.51
N VAL A 83 -16.74 -3.22 -4.86
CA VAL A 83 -15.31 -3.04 -5.16
C VAL A 83 -15.11 -2.09 -6.34
N ASP A 84 -15.80 -2.33 -7.46
CA ASP A 84 -15.70 -1.51 -8.67
C ASP A 84 -16.09 -0.07 -8.42
N ARG A 85 -17.13 0.15 -7.62
CA ARG A 85 -17.54 1.50 -7.21
C ARG A 85 -16.45 2.21 -6.42
N ILE A 86 -15.83 1.56 -5.43
CA ILE A 86 -14.72 2.16 -4.66
C ILE A 86 -13.53 2.44 -5.56
N MET A 87 -13.12 1.48 -6.38
CA MET A 87 -11.98 1.64 -7.28
C MET A 87 -12.23 2.70 -8.35
N GLY A 88 -13.46 2.83 -8.85
CA GLY A 88 -13.86 3.89 -9.77
C GLY A 88 -13.80 5.28 -9.12
N LEU A 89 -14.21 5.42 -7.86
CA LEU A 89 -14.09 6.67 -7.11
C LEU A 89 -12.64 7.09 -6.90
N VAL A 90 -11.78 6.14 -6.54
CA VAL A 90 -10.34 6.38 -6.37
C VAL A 90 -9.67 6.65 -7.72
N GLY A 91 -10.05 5.93 -8.77
CA GLY A 91 -9.50 6.09 -10.12
C GLY A 91 -9.84 7.42 -10.79
N ASN A 92 -10.88 8.12 -10.33
CA ASN A 92 -11.22 9.47 -10.77
C ASN A 92 -10.36 10.56 -10.10
N LEU A 93 -9.49 10.20 -9.15
CA LEU A 93 -8.56 11.13 -8.51
C LEU A 93 -7.32 11.33 -9.37
N ASN A 94 -6.80 12.55 -9.36
CA ASN A 94 -5.54 12.88 -9.99
C ASN A 94 -4.69 13.74 -9.04
N PRO A 95 -3.55 13.23 -8.52
CA PRO A 95 -3.04 11.87 -8.74
C PRO A 95 -3.88 10.79 -8.04
N MET A 96 -3.77 9.54 -8.52
CA MET A 96 -4.51 8.38 -7.96
C MET A 96 -3.76 7.78 -6.76
N PRO A 97 -4.34 7.77 -5.54
CA PRO A 97 -3.74 7.10 -4.39
C PRO A 97 -3.59 5.58 -4.60
N LYS A 98 -2.53 5.00 -4.03
CA LYS A 98 -2.36 3.53 -3.98
C LYS A 98 -3.31 2.92 -2.95
N VAL A 99 -4.31 2.20 -3.44
CA VAL A 99 -5.36 1.55 -2.64
C VAL A 99 -5.50 0.09 -3.04
N LYS A 100 -5.78 -0.79 -2.07
CA LYS A 100 -6.18 -2.19 -2.28
C LYS A 100 -7.51 -2.46 -1.59
N CYS A 101 -8.34 -3.31 -2.20
CA CYS A 101 -9.62 -3.72 -1.65
C CYS A 101 -9.63 -5.23 -1.43
N HIS A 102 -10.06 -5.69 -0.26
CA HIS A 102 -10.13 -7.10 0.10
C HIS A 102 -11.53 -7.46 0.62
N GLN A 103 -12.17 -8.44 -0.01
CA GLN A 103 -13.46 -8.98 0.45
C GLN A 103 -13.23 -9.89 1.67
N CYS A 104 -13.86 -9.55 2.78
CA CYS A 104 -13.73 -10.24 4.06
C CYS A 104 -15.11 -10.65 4.60
N SER A 105 -15.14 -11.61 5.53
CA SER A 105 -16.38 -12.03 6.18
C SER A 105 -16.26 -11.96 7.69
N VAL A 106 -17.11 -11.14 8.31
CA VAL A 106 -17.20 -10.99 9.78
C VAL A 106 -18.62 -11.39 10.18
N ASP A 107 -18.74 -12.35 11.08
CA ASP A 107 -20.03 -12.91 11.52
C ASP A 107 -20.94 -13.33 10.33
N ASN A 108 -20.37 -13.95 9.31
CA ASN A 108 -21.01 -14.31 8.02
C ASN A 108 -21.57 -13.12 7.22
N HIS A 109 -21.23 -11.88 7.57
CA HIS A 109 -21.58 -10.69 6.81
C HIS A 109 -20.41 -10.23 5.95
N PHE A 110 -20.72 -9.57 4.84
CA PHE A 110 -19.72 -8.99 3.94
C PHE A 110 -19.12 -7.73 4.53
N VAL A 111 -17.78 -7.67 4.54
CA VAL A 111 -17.01 -6.49 4.90
C VAL A 111 -15.97 -6.24 3.81
N LEU A 112 -15.84 -5.00 3.36
CA LEU A 112 -14.76 -4.62 2.46
C LEU A 112 -13.67 -3.90 3.25
N LEU A 113 -12.49 -4.51 3.29
CA LEU A 113 -11.27 -3.88 3.80
C LEU A 113 -10.63 -3.07 2.67
N ILE A 114 -10.57 -1.75 2.84
CA ILE A 114 -9.91 -0.82 1.92
C ILE A 114 -8.60 -0.37 2.58
N THR A 115 -7.47 -0.74 2.01
CA THR A 115 -6.13 -0.40 2.52
C THR A 115 -5.51 0.69 1.67
N VAL A 116 -5.23 1.84 2.28
CA VAL A 116 -4.48 2.94 1.67
C VAL A 116 -3.01 2.80 2.06
N SER A 117 -2.13 2.65 1.08
CA SER A 117 -0.71 2.39 1.33
C SER A 117 -0.03 3.58 2.02
N GLU A 118 0.98 3.30 2.85
CA GLU A 118 1.86 4.35 3.38
C GLU A 118 2.83 4.86 2.29
N GLN A 119 3.26 3.99 1.37
CA GLN A 119 4.21 4.30 0.30
C GLN A 119 3.48 4.78 -0.95
N GLN A 120 3.10 6.04 -0.96
CA GLN A 120 2.47 6.71 -2.10
C GLN A 120 3.47 7.02 -3.24
N THR A 121 2.98 7.48 -4.40
CA THR A 121 3.79 7.86 -5.57
C THR A 121 3.97 9.37 -5.74
N GLU A 122 3.14 10.15 -5.09
CA GLU A 122 3.13 11.61 -5.22
C GLU A 122 3.21 12.26 -3.84
N PRO A 123 3.76 13.47 -3.74
CA PRO A 123 3.90 14.18 -2.47
C PRO A 123 2.57 14.55 -1.83
N ALA A 124 1.52 14.76 -2.64
CA ALA A 124 0.20 15.15 -2.15
C ALA A 124 -0.92 14.66 -3.08
N TYR A 125 -2.05 14.33 -2.46
CA TYR A 125 -3.29 13.90 -3.09
C TYR A 125 -4.42 14.88 -2.78
N TYR A 126 -5.36 15.01 -3.72
CA TYR A 126 -6.38 16.04 -3.68
C TYR A 126 -7.77 15.42 -3.86
N PHE A 127 -8.76 16.02 -3.20
CA PHE A 127 -10.16 15.80 -3.49
C PHE A 127 -10.83 17.15 -3.67
N GLN A 128 -11.51 17.36 -4.81
CA GLN A 128 -12.15 18.65 -5.14
C GLN A 128 -11.19 19.84 -4.95
N ASN A 129 -9.98 19.75 -5.53
CA ASN A 129 -8.91 20.75 -5.45
C ASN A 129 -8.42 21.09 -4.04
N THR A 130 -8.73 20.26 -3.04
CA THR A 130 -8.33 20.44 -1.65
C THR A 130 -7.47 19.27 -1.19
N ILE A 131 -6.33 19.59 -0.57
CA ILE A 131 -5.51 18.59 0.13
C ILE A 131 -6.17 18.33 1.48
N TYR A 132 -6.53 17.07 1.72
CA TYR A 132 -7.02 16.62 3.02
C TYR A 132 -5.93 15.87 3.75
N ILE A 133 -5.86 16.05 5.07
CA ILE A 133 -5.03 15.25 5.97
C ILE A 133 -5.89 14.64 7.07
N ARG A 134 -5.36 13.58 7.66
CA ARG A 134 -5.94 12.88 8.80
C ARG A 134 -5.37 13.49 10.07
N ASP A 135 -6.24 14.10 10.85
CA ASP A 135 -5.94 14.68 12.15
C ASP A 135 -6.75 13.92 13.21
N HIS A 136 -6.08 13.03 13.95
CA HIS A 136 -6.73 12.06 14.82
C HIS A 136 -7.83 11.29 14.05
N SER A 137 -9.06 11.30 14.53
CA SER A 137 -10.19 10.60 13.89
C SER A 137 -10.95 11.45 12.87
N ILE A 138 -10.36 12.54 12.36
CA ILE A 138 -11.05 13.49 11.47
C ILE A 138 -10.22 13.77 10.21
N SER A 139 -10.90 13.77 9.06
CA SER A 139 -10.32 14.20 7.79
C SER A 139 -10.65 15.68 7.54
N ARG A 140 -9.63 16.54 7.52
CA ARG A 140 -9.77 18.01 7.38
C ARG A 140 -8.84 18.60 6.31
N PRO A 141 -9.15 19.78 5.75
CA PRO A 141 -8.22 20.47 4.87
C PRO A 141 -6.87 20.71 5.57
N ALA A 142 -5.79 20.53 4.81
CA ALA A 142 -4.45 20.86 5.24
C ALA A 142 -4.26 22.38 5.23
N ASN A 143 -3.53 22.90 6.22
CA ASN A 143 -3.07 24.28 6.22
C ASN A 143 -1.77 24.43 5.39
N PRO A 144 -1.35 25.67 5.05
CA PRO A 144 -0.16 25.88 4.21
C PRO A 144 1.14 25.25 4.73
N GLU A 145 1.36 25.23 6.05
CA GLU A 145 2.55 24.63 6.65
C GLU A 145 2.53 23.09 6.59
N GLU A 146 1.35 22.49 6.74
CA GLU A 146 1.16 21.05 6.56
C GLU A 146 1.39 20.64 5.10
N VAL A 147 0.86 21.42 4.15
CA VAL A 147 1.13 21.21 2.72
C VAL A 147 2.62 21.28 2.45
N LYS A 148 3.30 22.35 2.90
CA LYS A 148 4.76 22.49 2.75
C LYS A 148 5.51 21.30 3.34
N THR A 149 5.06 20.80 4.49
CA THR A 149 5.65 19.63 5.16
C THR A 149 5.53 18.36 4.31
N LEU A 150 4.42 18.13 3.61
CA LEU A 150 4.26 16.98 2.72
C LEU A 150 5.34 16.96 1.64
N PHE A 151 5.51 18.08 0.93
CA PHE A 151 6.51 18.19 -0.14
C PHE A 151 7.95 18.10 0.39
N LEU A 152 8.24 18.70 1.55
CA LEU A 152 9.57 18.58 2.16
C LEU A 152 9.90 17.16 2.60
N LYS A 153 8.93 16.43 3.17
CA LYS A 153 9.10 15.01 3.52
C LYS A 153 9.37 14.18 2.28
N TRP A 154 8.57 14.38 1.23
CA TRP A 154 8.72 13.68 -0.04
C TRP A 154 10.12 13.86 -0.65
N SER A 155 10.56 15.12 -0.78
CA SER A 155 11.89 15.44 -1.33
C SER A 155 13.02 14.81 -0.53
N LYS A 156 12.91 14.74 0.80
CA LYS A 156 13.91 14.05 1.63
C LYS A 156 13.94 12.55 1.38
N THR A 157 12.77 11.91 1.25
CA THR A 157 12.67 10.48 0.94
C THR A 157 13.29 10.18 -0.43
N GLU A 158 12.95 10.99 -1.45
CA GLU A 158 13.47 10.81 -2.81
C GLU A 158 14.99 10.97 -2.86
N LEU A 159 15.54 11.99 -2.20
CA LEU A 159 16.99 12.17 -2.07
C LEU A 159 17.66 10.96 -1.38
N MET A 160 17.05 10.43 -0.32
CA MET A 160 17.58 9.27 0.40
C MET A 160 17.54 7.98 -0.43
N ASP A 161 16.49 7.80 -1.23
CA ASP A 161 16.36 6.66 -2.15
C ASP A 161 17.42 6.73 -3.27
N GLU A 162 17.70 7.93 -3.81
CA GLU A 162 18.77 8.13 -4.79
C GLU A 162 20.16 7.83 -4.21
N GLU A 163 20.46 8.30 -3.00
CA GLU A 163 21.73 8.04 -2.32
C GLU A 163 21.93 6.54 -2.08
N LEU A 164 20.88 5.85 -1.60
CA LEU A 164 20.91 4.41 -1.39
C LEU A 164 21.11 3.64 -2.71
N LEU A 165 20.45 4.09 -3.79
CA LEU A 165 20.61 3.49 -5.11
C LEU A 165 22.04 3.70 -5.64
N ARG A 166 22.62 4.88 -5.41
CA ARG A 166 24.01 5.19 -5.79
C ARG A 166 25.00 4.30 -5.04
N ALA A 167 24.81 4.10 -3.73
CA ALA A 167 25.65 3.19 -2.94
C ALA A 167 25.60 1.76 -3.48
N LYS A 168 24.40 1.23 -3.75
CA LYS A 168 24.22 -0.13 -4.34
C LYS A 168 24.88 -0.28 -5.70
N ARG A 169 24.85 0.76 -6.54
CA ARG A 169 25.54 0.75 -7.85
C ARG A 169 27.05 0.66 -7.68
N PHE A 170 27.60 1.41 -6.73
CA PHE A 170 29.02 1.41 -6.44
C PHE A 170 29.51 0.03 -5.95
N ASP A 171 28.77 -0.61 -5.04
CA ASP A 171 29.09 -1.97 -4.56
C ASP A 171 29.11 -2.99 -5.71
N ASN A 172 28.10 -2.95 -6.58
CA ASN A 172 28.04 -3.81 -7.76
C ASN A 172 29.23 -3.57 -8.72
N GLU A 173 29.67 -2.32 -8.89
CA GLU A 173 30.83 -1.98 -9.71
C GLU A 173 32.12 -2.56 -9.12
N ILE A 174 32.32 -2.44 -7.80
CA ILE A 174 33.44 -3.04 -7.08
C ILE A 174 33.46 -4.58 -7.28
N ASP A 175 32.32 -5.23 -7.15
CA ASP A 175 32.23 -6.68 -7.31
C ASP A 175 32.52 -7.12 -8.75
N ASN A 176 32.05 -6.38 -9.74
CA ASN A 176 32.39 -6.62 -11.15
C ASN A 176 33.90 -6.48 -11.42
N LEU A 177 34.55 -5.45 -10.87
CA LEU A 177 36.00 -5.25 -11.00
C LEU A 177 36.80 -6.38 -10.35
N ARG A 178 36.35 -6.90 -9.19
CA ARG A 178 36.95 -8.06 -8.54
C ARG A 178 36.84 -9.32 -9.39
N LEU A 179 35.66 -9.58 -9.96
CA LEU A 179 35.43 -10.73 -10.84
C LEU A 179 36.28 -10.67 -12.11
N GLU A 180 36.41 -9.50 -12.71
CA GLU A 180 37.25 -9.30 -13.88
C GLU A 180 38.74 -9.52 -13.56
N SER A 181 39.20 -9.00 -12.42
CA SER A 181 40.57 -9.24 -11.93
C SER A 181 40.86 -10.73 -11.72
N LEU A 182 39.92 -11.47 -11.12
CA LEU A 182 40.05 -12.92 -10.94
C LEU A 182 40.11 -13.67 -12.27
N ARG A 183 39.26 -13.31 -13.25
CA ARG A 183 39.29 -13.90 -14.59
C ARG A 183 40.64 -13.68 -15.26
N ASN A 184 41.21 -12.48 -15.15
CA ASN A 184 42.51 -12.16 -15.72
C ASN A 184 43.64 -12.99 -15.09
N ILE A 185 43.63 -13.17 -13.77
CA ILE A 185 44.60 -14.02 -13.06
C ILE A 185 44.49 -15.49 -13.52
N ILE A 186 43.27 -16.02 -13.64
CA ILE A 186 43.03 -17.41 -14.10
C ILE A 186 43.56 -17.59 -15.53
N ASN A 187 43.24 -16.64 -16.43
CA ASN A 187 43.70 -16.69 -17.81
C ASN A 187 45.23 -16.64 -17.91
N ALA A 188 45.88 -15.74 -17.16
CA ALA A 188 47.34 -15.65 -17.12
C ALA A 188 47.99 -16.96 -16.64
N ASN A 189 47.43 -17.59 -15.60
CA ASN A 189 47.92 -18.87 -15.10
C ASN A 189 47.75 -20.02 -16.11
N ASN A 190 46.65 -20.05 -16.86
CA ASN A 190 46.44 -21.05 -17.91
C ASN A 190 47.44 -20.91 -19.07
N ILE A 191 47.78 -19.68 -19.46
CA ILE A 191 48.81 -19.38 -20.48
C ILE A 191 50.21 -19.80 -20.00
N ALA A 192 50.53 -19.55 -18.72
CA ALA A 192 51.81 -19.96 -18.14
C ALA A 192 51.96 -21.50 -18.09
N ARG A 193 50.87 -22.24 -17.82
CA ARG A 193 50.89 -23.70 -17.79
C ARG A 193 51.03 -24.34 -19.17
N THR A 194 50.36 -23.78 -20.19
CA THR A 194 50.43 -24.28 -21.58
C THR A 194 51.78 -23.99 -22.24
N SER A 195 52.40 -22.85 -21.94
CA SER A 195 53.76 -22.51 -22.43
C SER A 195 54.87 -23.34 -21.77
N HIS A 196 54.70 -23.78 -20.51
CA HIS A 196 55.66 -24.67 -19.85
C HIS A 196 55.61 -26.09 -20.43
N ALA A 197 54.42 -26.59 -20.78
CA ALA A 197 54.26 -27.90 -21.43
C ALA A 197 54.85 -27.95 -22.85
N ALA A 198 54.87 -26.82 -23.57
CA ALA A 198 55.42 -26.73 -24.93
C ALA A 198 56.96 -26.61 -24.99
N ARG A 199 57.64 -26.33 -23.86
CA ARG A 199 59.11 -26.20 -23.78
C ARG A 199 59.83 -27.49 -23.36
N VAL A 200 59.09 -28.54 -23.03
CA VAL A 200 59.61 -29.83 -22.54
C VAL A 200 59.65 -30.90 -23.67
N TYR A 201 59.35 -30.51 -24.91
CA TYR A 201 59.52 -31.34 -26.11
C TYR A 201 60.63 -30.78 -27.01
#